data_AF-A0AAU9SGF8-F1
#
_entry.id   AF-A0AAU9SGF8-F1
#
_cell.length_a   1.000
_cell.length_b   1.000
_cell.length_c   1.000
_cell.angle_alpha   90.00
_cell.angle_beta   90.00
_cell.angle_gamma   90.00
#
_symmetry.space_group_name_H-M   'P 1'
#
loop_
_entity.id
_entity.type
_entity.pdbx_description
1 polymer ?
#
loop_
_entity_poly.entity_id
_entity_poly.type
_entity_poly.pdbx_seq_one_letter_code
_entity_poly.pdbx_strand_id
1 'polypeptide(L)'
;MPVSEMMAGAALGLALQVLHDAIKRAKDRSLTTRCILDRLDATIFRITPLVAQVDKLSEEVEDSPRKVIEDLKHLLEKAVSLVEAYAELRRRNLLQKYRYKRRIKELEASLRWMVDVDVQVNQWLDIKELMAKMSEMNTKLDEITRQPSDCPCFKKKHSISESTDQNIVESLGPSSEEVDECSSDGSKPKFDIHLQWRSRKQNKDREIRFTLK
;
A
#
# COMPACT_ATOMS: atom_id res chain seq x y z
N MET A 1 -34.89 -10.96 -12.93
CA MET A 1 -33.51 -10.45 -12.90
C MET A 1 -33.30 -9.82 -11.54
N PRO A 2 -32.37 -10.28 -10.69
CA PRO A 2 -32.11 -9.61 -9.43
C PRO A 2 -31.25 -8.37 -9.68
N VAL A 3 -31.59 -7.26 -9.03
CA VAL A 3 -30.99 -5.93 -9.17
C VAL A 3 -29.93 -5.71 -8.07
N SER A 4 -29.04 -6.68 -7.84
CA SER A 4 -28.16 -6.65 -6.65
C SER A 4 -26.67 -6.88 -6.91
N GLU A 5 -26.21 -6.78 -8.15
CA GLU A 5 -24.79 -6.58 -8.45
C GLU A 5 -24.55 -5.08 -8.64
N MET A 6 -24.44 -4.35 -7.53
CA MET A 6 -23.65 -3.12 -7.59
C MET A 6 -22.21 -3.56 -7.86
N MET A 7 -21.73 -3.31 -9.07
CA MET A 7 -20.33 -3.54 -9.44
C MET A 7 -19.44 -2.90 -8.36
N ALA A 8 -18.48 -3.66 -7.83
CA ALA A 8 -17.73 -3.25 -6.63
C ALA A 8 -16.99 -1.92 -6.82
N GLY A 9 -16.51 -1.66 -8.04
CA GLY A 9 -15.92 -0.40 -8.47
C GLY A 9 -16.89 0.76 -8.48
N ALA A 10 -18.17 0.57 -8.82
CA ALA A 10 -19.19 1.62 -8.69
C ALA A 10 -19.41 2.03 -7.23
N ALA A 11 -19.50 1.05 -6.32
CA ALA A 11 -19.64 1.32 -4.88
C ALA A 11 -18.40 2.05 -4.31
N LEU A 12 -17.20 1.61 -4.68
CA LEU A 12 -15.95 2.26 -4.31
C LEU A 12 -15.84 3.68 -4.91
N GLY A 13 -16.27 3.88 -6.16
CA GLY A 13 -16.28 5.18 -6.83
C GLY A 13 -17.16 6.19 -6.11
N LEU A 14 -18.35 5.77 -5.67
CA LEU A 14 -19.23 6.59 -4.83
C LEU A 14 -18.56 6.95 -3.49
N ALA A 15 -17.93 5.99 -2.82
CA ALA A 15 -17.24 6.24 -1.55
C ALA A 15 -16.08 7.24 -1.71
N LEU A 16 -15.29 7.14 -2.78
CA LEU A 16 -14.23 8.09 -3.11
C LEU A 16 -14.79 9.50 -3.34
N GLN A 17 -15.90 9.62 -4.07
CA GLN A 17 -16.55 10.91 -4.34
C GLN A 17 -17.05 11.57 -3.05
N VAL A 18 -17.75 10.80 -2.20
CA VAL A 18 -18.24 11.29 -0.90
C VAL A 18 -17.08 11.76 -0.02
N LEU A 19 -15.97 11.01 -0.02
CA LEU A 19 -14.77 11.35 0.74
C LEU A 19 -14.11 12.63 0.23
N HIS A 20 -13.96 12.79 -1.09
CA HIS A 20 -13.43 14.01 -1.70
C HIS A 20 -14.26 15.25 -1.29
N ASP A 21 -15.59 15.14 -1.32
CA ASP A 21 -16.47 16.23 -0.90
C ASP A 21 -16.38 16.52 0.60
N ALA A 22 -16.26 15.49 1.43
CA ALA A 22 -16.03 15.64 2.88
C ALA A 22 -14.70 16.35 3.16
N ILE A 23 -13.63 16.01 2.44
CA ILE A 23 -12.31 16.63 2.55
C ILE A 23 -12.39 18.11 2.19
N LYS A 24 -13.07 18.45 1.10
CA LYS A 24 -13.27 19.85 0.69
C LYS A 24 -13.96 20.66 1.79
N ARG A 25 -15.07 20.15 2.35
CA ARG A 25 -15.77 20.77 3.49
C ARG A 25 -14.88 20.92 4.73
N ALA A 26 -14.05 19.92 5.03
CA ALA A 26 -13.16 19.93 6.18
C ALA A 26 -12.01 20.95 6.04
N LYS A 27 -11.46 21.12 4.83
CA LYS A 27 -10.41 22.11 4.52
C LYS A 27 -10.89 23.54 4.77
N ASP A 28 -12.13 23.85 4.37
CA ASP A 28 -12.73 25.18 4.57
C ASP A 28 -12.90 25.55 6.05
N ARG A 29 -13.03 24.55 6.93
CA ARG A 29 -13.25 24.77 8.37
C ARG A 29 -11.97 24.85 9.20
N SER A 30 -10.81 24.44 8.68
CA SER A 30 -9.58 24.38 9.49
C SER A 30 -8.30 24.41 8.66
N LEU A 31 -7.55 25.52 8.78
CA LEU A 31 -6.25 25.67 8.13
C LEU A 31 -5.16 24.74 8.70
N THR A 32 -5.23 24.38 9.99
CA THR A 32 -4.19 23.58 10.66
C THR A 32 -4.20 22.10 10.27
N THR A 33 -5.28 21.63 9.65
CA THR A 33 -5.42 20.29 9.08
C THR A 33 -5.38 20.28 7.56
N ARG A 34 -5.31 21.45 6.92
CA ARG A 34 -5.30 21.57 5.46
C ARG A 34 -4.22 20.68 4.84
N CYS A 35 -2.99 20.73 5.34
CA CYS A 35 -1.89 19.89 4.86
C CYS A 35 -2.17 18.37 4.93
N ILE A 36 -2.76 17.86 6.02
CA ILE A 36 -3.05 16.42 6.11
C ILE A 36 -4.24 16.03 5.23
N LEU A 37 -5.21 16.93 5.09
CA LEU A 37 -6.37 16.73 4.22
C LEU A 37 -5.98 16.80 2.75
N ASP A 38 -5.05 17.69 2.36
CA ASP A 38 -4.48 17.76 1.00
C ASP A 38 -3.73 16.48 0.65
N ARG A 39 -2.98 15.92 1.61
CA ARG A 39 -2.31 14.63 1.40
C ARG A 39 -3.30 13.49 1.21
N LEU A 40 -4.33 13.41 2.05
CA LEU A 40 -5.38 12.40 1.91
C LEU A 40 -6.09 12.52 0.55
N ASP A 41 -6.39 13.75 0.12
CA ASP A 41 -6.99 14.06 -1.18
C ASP A 41 -6.12 13.58 -2.35
N ALA A 42 -4.81 13.82 -2.27
CA ALA A 42 -3.85 13.35 -3.27
C ALA A 42 -3.75 11.82 -3.31
N THR A 43 -3.83 11.15 -2.15
CA THR A 43 -3.88 9.68 -2.09
C THR A 43 -5.13 9.14 -2.75
N ILE A 44 -6.30 9.73 -2.47
CA ILE A 44 -7.58 9.36 -3.10
C ILE A 44 -7.51 9.52 -4.61
N PHE A 45 -6.99 10.65 -5.09
CA PHE A 45 -6.83 10.91 -6.53
C PHE A 45 -5.99 9.84 -7.23
N ARG A 46 -4.96 9.31 -6.55
CA ARG A 46 -4.13 8.20 -7.07
C ARG A 46 -4.85 6.85 -7.08
N ILE A 47 -5.77 6.63 -6.14
CA ILE A 47 -6.53 5.38 -6.01
C ILE A 47 -7.70 5.32 -7.01
N THR A 48 -8.33 6.45 -7.32
CA THR A 48 -9.47 6.54 -8.26
C THR A 48 -9.29 5.77 -9.58
N PRO A 49 -8.18 5.91 -10.33
CA PRO A 49 -8.00 5.16 -11.58
C PRO A 49 -7.83 3.65 -11.36
N LEU A 50 -7.40 3.20 -10.18
CA LEU A 50 -7.31 1.77 -9.83
C LEU A 50 -8.71 1.20 -9.58
N VAL A 51 -9.57 1.94 -8.88
CA VAL A 51 -10.96 1.55 -8.63
C VAL A 51 -11.74 1.40 -9.94
N ALA A 52 -11.51 2.26 -10.92
CA ALA A 52 -12.14 2.15 -12.24
C ALA A 52 -11.74 0.88 -13.01
N GLN A 53 -10.68 0.20 -12.62
CA GLN A 53 -10.23 -1.07 -13.21
C GLN A 53 -10.80 -2.29 -12.49
N VAL A 54 -11.27 -2.14 -11.25
CA VAL A 54 -11.83 -3.24 -10.43
C VAL A 54 -13.01 -3.91 -11.14
N ASP A 55 -13.92 -3.13 -11.71
CA ASP A 55 -15.11 -3.63 -12.42
C ASP A 55 -14.77 -4.36 -13.73
N LYS A 56 -13.63 -4.04 -14.35
CA LYS A 56 -13.20 -4.70 -15.59
C LYS A 56 -12.57 -6.07 -15.33
N LEU A 57 -11.88 -6.19 -14.19
CA LEU A 57 -11.18 -7.41 -13.79
C LEU A 57 -12.10 -8.40 -13.06
N SER A 58 -13.15 -7.91 -12.40
CA SER A 58 -14.10 -8.72 -11.64
C SER A 58 -14.96 -9.65 -12.50
N GLU A 59 -15.14 -9.35 -13.79
CA GLU A 59 -15.89 -10.20 -14.73
C GLU A 59 -15.04 -11.38 -15.24
N GLU A 60 -13.71 -11.31 -15.10
CA GLU A 60 -12.77 -12.22 -15.79
C GLU A 60 -12.15 -13.27 -14.85
N VAL A 61 -12.24 -13.09 -13.52
CA VAL A 61 -11.59 -13.97 -12.53
C VAL A 61 -12.56 -14.25 -11.37
N GLU A 62 -13.04 -15.50 -11.25
CA GLU A 62 -14.02 -15.88 -10.21
C GLU A 62 -13.48 -15.75 -8.76
N ASP A 63 -12.15 -15.80 -8.55
CA ASP A 63 -11.55 -16.04 -7.22
C ASP A 63 -10.60 -14.95 -6.64
N SER A 64 -10.33 -13.81 -7.30
CA SER A 64 -9.43 -12.74 -6.79
C SER A 64 -9.87 -11.34 -7.25
N PRO A 65 -9.86 -10.22 -6.46
CA PRO A 65 -9.31 -9.96 -5.12
C PRO A 65 -10.38 -9.38 -4.14
N ARG A 66 -11.46 -10.12 -3.87
CA ARG A 66 -12.63 -9.62 -3.10
C ARG A 66 -12.26 -9.02 -1.73
N LYS A 67 -11.32 -9.65 -1.01
CA LYS A 67 -10.89 -9.19 0.31
C LYS A 67 -10.22 -7.81 0.27
N VAL A 68 -9.33 -7.56 -0.70
CA VAL A 68 -8.65 -6.27 -0.84
C VAL A 68 -9.64 -5.16 -1.17
N ILE A 69 -10.62 -5.47 -2.01
CA ILE A 69 -11.72 -4.56 -2.37
C ILE A 69 -12.58 -4.23 -1.15
N GLU A 70 -12.93 -5.23 -0.34
CA GLU A 70 -13.68 -5.05 0.91
C GLU A 70 -12.90 -4.23 1.94
N ASP A 71 -11.61 -4.53 2.12
CA ASP A 71 -10.73 -3.81 3.04
C ASP A 71 -10.56 -2.34 2.60
N LEU A 72 -10.41 -2.10 1.28
CA LEU A 72 -10.37 -0.74 0.72
C LEU A 72 -11.69 0.00 0.97
N LYS A 73 -12.83 -0.65 0.72
CA LYS A 73 -14.15 -0.07 0.99
C LYS A 73 -14.28 0.34 2.45
N HIS A 74 -13.90 -0.53 3.39
CA HIS A 74 -13.96 -0.25 4.81
C HIS A 74 -13.06 0.93 5.22
N LEU A 75 -11.86 1.03 4.65
CA LEU A 75 -10.97 2.17 4.89
C LEU A 75 -11.56 3.49 4.36
N LEU A 76 -12.20 3.47 3.19
CA LEU A 76 -12.83 4.65 2.62
C LEU A 76 -14.03 5.13 3.46
N GLU A 77 -14.89 4.23 3.91
CA GLU A 77 -16.01 4.56 4.81
C GLU A 77 -15.52 5.13 6.14
N LYS A 78 -14.45 4.56 6.70
CA LYS A 78 -13.80 5.09 7.91
C LYS A 78 -13.17 6.47 7.67
N ALA A 79 -12.66 6.73 6.47
CA ALA A 79 -12.14 8.04 6.09
C ALA A 79 -13.25 9.08 6.07
N VAL A 80 -14.39 8.76 5.44
CA VAL A 80 -15.55 9.64 5.36
C VAL A 80 -15.99 10.03 6.76
N SER A 81 -16.27 9.04 7.62
CA SER A 81 -16.74 9.28 8.98
C SER A 81 -15.76 10.13 9.82
N LEU A 82 -14.45 9.90 9.71
CA LEU A 82 -13.44 10.68 10.43
C LEU A 82 -13.36 12.13 9.94
N VAL A 83 -13.40 12.35 8.62
CA VAL A 83 -13.29 13.68 8.02
C VAL A 83 -14.54 14.50 8.27
N GLU A 84 -15.73 13.89 8.18
CA GLU A 84 -17.00 14.55 8.49
C GLU A 84 -17.10 14.92 9.96
N ALA A 85 -16.82 13.97 10.87
CA ALA A 85 -16.80 14.24 12.30
C ALA A 85 -15.79 15.34 12.66
N TYR A 86 -14.64 15.38 11.97
CA TYR A 86 -13.67 16.46 12.14
C TYR A 86 -14.24 17.82 11.69
N ALA A 87 -14.89 17.86 10.52
CA ALA A 87 -15.48 19.08 9.99
C ALA A 87 -16.53 19.64 10.95
N GLU A 88 -17.33 18.81 11.60
CA GLU A 88 -18.37 19.22 12.55
C GLU A 88 -17.84 19.79 13.88
N LEU A 89 -16.58 19.56 14.22
CA LEU A 89 -16.02 20.05 15.47
C LEU A 89 -16.01 21.58 15.55
N ARG A 90 -16.56 22.10 16.67
CA ARG A 90 -16.44 23.52 17.02
C ARG A 90 -14.97 23.97 17.03
N ARG A 91 -14.72 25.20 16.60
CA ARG A 91 -13.36 25.78 16.51
C ARG A 91 -12.56 25.69 17.83
N ARG A 92 -13.24 25.74 18.98
CA ARG A 92 -12.61 25.70 20.31
C ARG A 92 -12.21 24.30 20.79
N ASN A 93 -12.63 23.22 20.13
CA ASN A 93 -12.36 21.83 20.56
C ASN A 93 -10.96 21.34 20.13
N LEU A 94 -9.91 22.05 20.57
CA LEU A 94 -8.53 21.85 20.08
C LEU A 94 -7.99 20.43 20.36
N LEU A 95 -8.22 19.89 21.55
CA LEU A 95 -7.75 18.54 21.92
C LEU A 95 -8.37 17.47 21.03
N GLN A 96 -9.69 17.58 20.78
CA GLN A 96 -10.38 16.64 19.93
C GLN A 96 -9.91 16.78 18.48
N LYS A 97 -9.75 18.00 17.98
CA LYS A 97 -9.17 18.27 16.66
C LYS A 97 -7.77 17.65 16.49
N TYR A 98 -6.93 17.71 17.52
CA TYR A 98 -5.62 17.06 17.51
C TYR A 98 -5.76 15.53 17.39
N ARG A 99 -6.66 14.91 18.18
CA ARG A 99 -6.92 13.46 18.11
C ARG A 99 -7.40 13.02 16.73
N TYR A 100 -8.35 13.75 16.13
CA TYR A 100 -8.81 13.47 14.77
C TYR A 100 -7.72 13.67 13.72
N LYS A 101 -6.91 14.73 13.83
CA LYS A 101 -5.76 14.95 12.94
C LYS A 101 -4.81 13.75 12.95
N ARG A 102 -4.52 13.19 14.14
CA ARG A 102 -3.71 11.98 14.28
C ARG A 102 -4.37 10.77 13.61
N ARG A 103 -5.65 10.55 13.85
CA ARG A 103 -6.41 9.43 13.23
C ARG A 103 -6.47 9.53 11.71
N ILE A 104 -6.68 10.73 11.16
CA ILE A 104 -6.67 10.97 9.71
C ILE A 104 -5.29 10.67 9.13
N LYS A 105 -4.21 11.03 9.85
CA LYS A 105 -2.83 10.72 9.43
C LYS A 105 -2.56 9.21 9.44
N GLU A 106 -2.97 8.51 10.49
CA GLU A 106 -2.84 7.05 10.57
C GLU A 106 -3.62 6.36 9.45
N LEU A 107 -4.82 6.86 9.13
CA LEU A 107 -5.63 6.34 8.03
C LEU A 107 -5.01 6.59 6.64
N GLU A 108 -4.48 7.79 6.39
CA GLU A 108 -3.76 8.07 5.14
C GLU A 108 -2.56 7.14 4.97
N ALA A 109 -1.85 6.82 6.06
CA ALA A 109 -0.77 5.84 6.03
C ALA A 109 -1.27 4.42 5.72
N SER A 110 -2.40 4.00 6.31
CA SER A 110 -3.02 2.69 5.99
C SER A 110 -3.46 2.59 4.53
N LEU A 111 -4.05 3.65 3.97
CA LEU A 111 -4.43 3.69 2.55
C LEU A 111 -3.20 3.58 1.65
N ARG A 112 -2.11 4.30 1.96
CA ARG A 112 -0.86 4.19 1.20
C ARG A 112 -0.25 2.81 1.31
N TRP A 113 -0.19 2.23 2.51
CA TRP A 113 0.33 0.89 2.72
C TRP A 113 -0.42 -0.16 1.88
N MET A 114 -1.76 -0.08 1.85
CA MET A 114 -2.58 -0.99 1.07
C MET A 114 -2.27 -0.89 -0.43
N VAL A 115 -2.10 0.32 -0.96
CA VAL A 115 -1.80 0.53 -2.38
C VAL A 115 -0.35 0.16 -2.71
N ASP A 116 0.60 0.55 -1.86
CA ASP A 116 2.03 0.39 -2.11
C ASP A 116 2.51 -1.04 -1.82
N VAL A 117 1.87 -1.76 -0.90
CA VAL A 117 2.30 -3.09 -0.45
C VAL A 117 1.26 -4.16 -0.77
N ASP A 118 0.04 -4.04 -0.23
CA ASP A 118 -0.93 -5.15 -0.31
C ASP A 118 -1.32 -5.45 -1.76
N VAL A 119 -1.56 -4.41 -2.58
CA VAL A 119 -1.85 -4.60 -4.02
C VAL A 119 -0.67 -5.26 -4.74
N GLN A 120 0.57 -4.85 -4.47
CA GLN A 120 1.76 -5.44 -5.11
C GLN A 120 1.99 -6.90 -4.70
N VAL A 121 1.78 -7.23 -3.42
CA VAL A 121 1.89 -8.60 -2.92
C VAL A 121 0.86 -9.50 -3.59
N ASN A 122 -0.38 -9.03 -3.73
CA ASN A 122 -1.43 -9.79 -4.42
C ASN A 122 -1.08 -10.00 -5.90
N GLN A 123 -0.62 -8.97 -6.61
CA GLN A 123 -0.15 -9.10 -7.99
C GLN A 123 1.00 -10.12 -8.13
N TRP A 124 1.94 -10.14 -7.18
CA TRP A 124 3.03 -11.11 -7.19
C TRP A 124 2.54 -12.55 -6.94
N LEU A 125 1.56 -12.73 -6.05
CA LEU A 125 0.93 -14.03 -5.83
C LEU A 125 0.23 -14.53 -7.09
N ASP A 126 -0.53 -13.67 -7.77
CA ASP A 126 -1.22 -14.00 -9.03
C ASP A 126 -0.22 -14.41 -10.12
N ILE A 127 0.89 -13.67 -10.27
CA ILE A 127 1.96 -14.01 -11.23
C ILE A 127 2.58 -15.36 -10.88
N LYS A 128 2.82 -15.63 -9.59
CA LYS A 128 3.40 -16.90 -9.14
C LYS A 128 2.47 -18.08 -9.40
N GLU A 129 1.18 -17.90 -9.16
CA GLU A 129 0.16 -18.91 -9.47
C GLU A 129 0.09 -19.18 -10.98
N LEU A 130 0.10 -18.12 -11.80
CA LEU A 130 0.13 -18.24 -13.25
C LEU A 130 1.36 -19.02 -13.73
N MET A 131 2.55 -18.72 -13.18
CA MET A 131 3.78 -19.46 -13.51
C MET A 131 3.69 -20.94 -13.12
N ALA A 132 3.09 -21.26 -11.98
CA ALA A 132 2.89 -22.64 -11.55
C ALA A 132 1.96 -23.40 -12.52
N LYS A 133 0.83 -22.79 -12.90
CA LYS A 133 -0.10 -23.35 -13.89
C LYS A 133 0.56 -23.53 -15.26
N MET A 134 1.38 -22.57 -15.69
CA MET A 134 2.12 -22.66 -16.95
C MET A 134 3.16 -23.79 -16.92
N SER A 135 3.87 -23.95 -15.81
CA SER A 135 4.80 -25.07 -15.62
C SER A 135 4.08 -26.42 -15.69
N GLU A 136 2.92 -26.55 -15.04
CA GLU A 136 2.11 -27.77 -15.09
C GLU A 136 1.64 -28.08 -16.52
N MET A 137 1.18 -27.06 -17.26
CA MET A 137 0.82 -27.22 -18.67
C MET A 137 2.01 -27.67 -19.52
N ASN A 138 3.19 -27.05 -19.33
CA ASN A 138 4.40 -27.42 -20.06
C ASN A 138 4.79 -28.88 -19.77
N THR A 139 4.70 -29.34 -18.52
CA THR A 139 4.97 -30.75 -18.18
C THR A 139 3.98 -31.71 -18.85
N LYS A 140 2.68 -31.38 -18.88
CA LYS A 140 1.67 -32.21 -19.55
C LYS A 140 1.90 -32.25 -21.06
N LEU A 141 2.28 -31.12 -21.67
CA LEU A 141 2.61 -31.04 -23.10
C LEU A 141 3.85 -31.88 -23.42
N ASP A 142 4.85 -31.85 -22.56
CA ASP A 142 6.07 -32.65 -22.65
C ASP A 142 5.79 -34.16 -22.54
N GLU A 143 4.86 -34.57 -21.68
CA GLU A 143 4.40 -35.96 -21.59
C GLU A 143 3.68 -36.41 -22.87
N ILE A 144 2.82 -35.57 -23.44
CA ILE A 144 2.12 -35.86 -24.71
C ILE A 144 3.11 -35.93 -25.87
N THR A 145 4.11 -35.05 -25.91
CA THR A 145 5.11 -35.00 -26.98
C THR A 145 6.12 -36.15 -26.89
N ARG A 146 6.34 -36.71 -25.69
CA ARG A 146 7.18 -37.90 -25.46
C ARG A 146 6.46 -39.22 -25.71
N GLN A 147 5.14 -39.25 -25.75
CA GLN A 147 4.40 -40.43 -26.19
C GLN A 147 4.68 -40.64 -27.69
N PRO A 148 5.31 -41.75 -28.11
CA PRO A 148 5.34 -42.08 -29.52
C PRO A 148 3.89 -42.36 -29.91
N SER A 149 3.29 -41.48 -30.71
CA SER A 149 2.17 -41.90 -31.53
C SER A 149 2.71 -43.01 -32.42
N ASP A 150 2.42 -44.26 -32.05
CA ASP A 150 2.72 -45.47 -32.82
C ASP A 150 1.97 -45.42 -34.16
N CYS A 151 2.47 -44.60 -35.08
CA CYS A 151 2.18 -44.67 -36.50
C CYS A 151 3.34 -45.44 -37.16
N PRO A 152 3.13 -46.69 -37.59
CA PRO A 152 4.19 -47.49 -38.18
C PRO A 152 4.40 -47.09 -39.64
N CYS A 153 5.11 -45.99 -39.89
CA CYS A 153 5.45 -45.57 -41.25
C CYS A 153 6.89 -45.03 -41.35
N PHE A 154 7.72 -45.87 -41.99
CA PHE A 154 9.00 -45.58 -42.66
C PHE A 154 10.27 -45.41 -41.82
N LYS A 155 11.01 -46.53 -41.74
CA LYS A 155 12.45 -46.58 -41.48
C LYS A 155 13.21 -45.75 -42.51
N LYS A 156 14.02 -44.79 -42.05
CA LYS A 156 15.29 -44.44 -42.71
C LYS A 156 16.39 -44.31 -41.65
N LYS A 157 17.43 -45.13 -41.83
CA LYS A 157 18.72 -44.98 -41.17
C LYS A 157 19.41 -43.75 -41.79
N HIS A 158 20.05 -42.92 -40.97
CA HIS A 158 21.48 -42.59 -41.09
C HIS A 158 21.91 -41.73 -39.89
N SER A 159 23.08 -42.11 -39.38
CA SER A 159 23.83 -41.63 -38.21
C SER A 159 24.52 -40.28 -38.44
N ILE A 160 25.15 -39.75 -37.37
CA ILE A 160 26.13 -38.63 -37.23
C ILE A 160 25.52 -37.54 -36.31
N SER A 161 26.16 -36.96 -35.30
CA SER A 161 27.43 -37.15 -34.58
C SER A 161 27.27 -36.36 -33.28
N GLU A 162 27.90 -36.84 -32.21
CA GLU A 162 28.10 -36.12 -30.95
C GLU A 162 28.88 -34.81 -31.18
N SER A 163 28.53 -33.75 -30.45
CA SER A 163 29.48 -32.70 -30.06
C SER A 163 29.17 -32.21 -28.64
N THR A 164 30.04 -32.64 -27.74
CA THR A 164 30.35 -32.08 -26.42
C THR A 164 30.55 -30.57 -26.47
N ASP A 165 30.05 -29.85 -25.46
CA ASP A 165 30.73 -28.64 -24.97
C ASP A 165 30.56 -28.48 -23.46
N GLN A 166 31.63 -27.98 -22.85
CA GLN A 166 32.04 -28.19 -21.46
C GLN A 166 31.65 -27.04 -20.52
N ASN A 167 31.68 -27.39 -19.23
CA ASN A 167 31.64 -26.55 -18.03
C ASN A 167 32.44 -25.24 -18.10
N ILE A 168 31.93 -24.20 -17.41
CA ILE A 168 32.75 -23.15 -16.79
C ILE A 168 32.31 -22.98 -15.33
N VAL A 169 33.21 -23.33 -14.41
CA VAL A 169 33.24 -22.95 -13.00
C VAL A 169 34.53 -22.17 -12.79
N GLU A 170 34.45 -21.00 -12.15
CA GLU A 170 35.48 -20.38 -11.28
C GLU A 170 34.82 -19.14 -10.65
N SER A 171 34.54 -19.06 -9.34
CA SER A 171 35.44 -18.99 -8.17
C SER A 171 35.95 -17.57 -7.85
N LEU A 172 35.34 -17.02 -6.79
CA LEU A 172 35.94 -16.37 -5.61
C LEU A 172 36.70 -15.03 -5.75
N GLY A 173 36.24 -14.07 -4.93
CA GLY A 173 37.04 -12.99 -4.39
C GLY A 173 36.20 -12.07 -3.47
N PRO A 174 36.37 -12.10 -2.14
CA PRO A 174 35.73 -11.18 -1.21
C PRO A 174 36.55 -9.89 -1.06
N SER A 175 35.90 -8.74 -0.86
CA SER A 175 36.57 -7.51 -0.44
C SER A 175 36.08 -7.06 0.95
N SER A 176 36.97 -7.22 1.94
CA SER A 176 37.20 -6.31 3.10
C SER A 176 37.25 -4.83 2.65
N GLU A 177 37.08 -3.77 3.43
CA GLU A 177 36.91 -3.36 4.85
C GLU A 177 36.28 -1.94 4.75
N GLU A 178 35.59 -1.35 5.73
CA GLU A 178 36.11 -0.56 6.87
C GLU A 178 34.86 -0.16 7.70
N VAL A 179 34.70 -0.61 8.95
CA VAL A 179 35.03 0.08 10.21
C VAL A 179 34.62 1.56 10.24
N ASP A 180 33.51 1.87 10.92
CA ASP A 180 33.30 3.16 11.59
C ASP A 180 32.73 2.90 12.98
N GLU A 181 33.64 2.80 13.94
CA GLU A 181 33.39 2.59 15.36
C GLU A 181 33.13 3.96 16.02
N CYS A 182 31.87 4.41 16.00
CA CYS A 182 31.49 5.63 16.71
C CYS A 182 31.20 5.32 18.18
N SER A 183 32.22 5.56 19.01
CA SER A 183 32.14 5.63 20.46
C SER A 183 31.01 6.58 20.89
N SER A 184 29.90 6.04 21.40
CA SER A 184 28.90 6.83 22.11
C SER A 184 29.20 6.78 23.60
N ASP A 185 29.83 7.84 24.09
CA ASP A 185 29.93 8.14 25.51
C ASP A 185 28.52 8.09 26.15
N GLY A 186 28.39 7.30 27.22
CA GLY A 186 27.15 6.88 27.85
C GLY A 186 26.43 7.98 28.64
N SER A 187 26.25 9.16 28.04
CA SER A 187 25.42 10.22 28.60
C SER A 187 23.98 10.06 28.11
N LYS A 188 23.07 9.80 29.05
CA LYS A 188 21.63 9.79 28.77
C LYS A 188 21.24 11.16 28.19
N PRO A 189 20.51 11.22 27.06
CA PRO A 189 20.13 12.50 26.48
C PRO A 189 19.17 13.22 27.42
N LYS A 190 19.66 14.31 28.02
CA LYS A 190 18.86 15.17 28.88
C LYS A 190 18.17 16.21 28.01
N PHE A 191 16.85 16.14 27.93
CA PHE A 191 16.05 17.13 27.20
C PHE A 191 15.61 18.23 28.17
N ASP A 192 15.92 19.48 27.83
CA ASP A 192 15.44 20.67 28.54
C ASP A 192 14.46 21.43 27.65
N ILE A 193 13.21 21.55 28.09
CA ILE A 193 12.15 22.26 27.36
C ILE A 193 11.78 23.50 28.16
N HIS A 194 11.94 24.66 27.52
CA HIS A 194 11.65 25.96 28.09
C HIS A 194 10.45 26.60 27.40
N LEU A 195 9.42 26.94 28.17
CA LEU A 195 8.22 27.61 27.67
C LEU A 195 8.02 28.91 28.43
N GLN A 196 8.18 30.03 27.74
CA GLN A 196 7.92 31.38 28.25
C GLN A 196 6.77 32.02 27.50
N TRP A 197 5.82 32.63 28.21
CA TRP A 197 4.78 33.43 27.59
C TRP A 197 4.30 34.58 28.49
N ARG A 198 3.87 35.66 27.84
CA ARG A 198 3.32 36.85 28.51
C ARG A 198 1.81 36.78 28.58
N SER A 199 1.25 36.89 29.79
CA SER A 199 -0.19 37.00 29.98
C SER A 199 -0.63 38.46 29.75
N ARG A 200 -1.38 38.74 28.68
CA ARG A 200 -1.93 40.07 28.40
C ARG A 200 -2.82 40.62 29.52
N LYS A 201 -3.43 39.75 30.32
CA LYS A 201 -4.38 40.13 31.37
C LYS A 201 -3.71 40.56 32.69
N GLN A 202 -2.47 40.15 32.92
CA GLN A 202 -1.75 40.43 34.16
C GLN A 202 -0.41 41.17 33.94
N ASN A 203 -0.03 41.45 32.69
CA ASN A 203 1.27 42.01 32.30
C ASN A 203 2.45 41.33 33.02
N LYS A 204 2.34 40.01 33.19
CA LYS A 204 3.33 39.17 33.88
C LYS A 204 3.82 38.08 32.95
N ASP A 205 5.12 37.90 32.95
CA ASP A 205 5.81 36.83 32.25
C ASP A 205 5.68 35.57 33.09
N ARG A 206 5.26 34.49 32.45
CA ARG A 206 5.22 33.16 33.06
C ARG A 206 6.20 32.28 32.32
N GLU A 207 6.94 31.51 33.09
CA GLU A 207 7.94 30.58 32.60
C GLU A 207 7.71 29.23 33.25
N ILE A 208 7.79 28.17 32.45
CA ILE A 208 7.85 26.80 32.95
C ILE A 208 9.01 26.09 32.24
N ARG A 209 9.84 25.41 33.03
CA ARG A 209 10.96 24.61 32.56
C ARG A 209 10.75 23.15 32.94
N PHE A 210 10.91 22.26 31.97
CA PHE A 210 10.87 20.82 32.19
C PHE A 210 12.22 20.23 31.86
N THR A 211 12.82 19.56 32.85
CA THR A 211 14.06 18.79 32.64
C THR A 211 13.72 17.31 32.73
N LEU A 212 13.89 16.58 31.64
CA LEU A 212 13.79 15.12 31.62
C LEU A 212 15.20 14.54 31.63
N LYS A 213 15.47 13.67 32.61
CA LYS A 213 16.71 12.90 32.77
C LYS A 213 16.57 11.51 32.16
#